data_AF-A0A954J9I4-F1
#
_entry.id   AF-A0A954J9I4-F1
#
_cell.length_a   1.000
_cell.length_b   1.000
_cell.length_c   1.000
_cell.angle_alpha   90.00
_cell.angle_beta   90.00
_cell.angle_gamma   90.00
#
_symmetry.space_group_name_H-M   'P 1'
#
loop_
_entity.id
_entity.type
_entity.pdbx_description
1 polymer ?
#
loop_
_entity_poly.entity_id
_entity_poly.type
_entity_poly.pdbx_seq_one_letter_code
_entity_poly.pdbx_strand_id
1 'polypeptide(L)'
;LLEQFRQLINLPEGIILVTGPTGSGKTTTLYSAICEILNEETNIMTIEDPIEYRLRGIAQIGVKPKINLTFAAGLRTILRQDPDVIMVGEIRDKETADIAIQASLTGHLVFSTLHTNDAPSAVTRLVDMGIEPYLLSSTVVGVLAQRLVRRICPSCKESYTPTEKEIQSVALPKVDQLYRGK
;
A
#
# COMPACT_ATOMS: atom_id res chain seq x y z
N LEU A 1 -10.14 -2.13 -11.54
CA LEU A 1 -9.16 -2.10 -10.42
C LEU A 1 -7.81 -1.53 -10.86
N LEU A 2 -7.05 -2.16 -11.77
CA LEU A 2 -5.72 -1.64 -12.16
C LEU A 2 -5.78 -0.22 -12.74
N GLU A 3 -6.67 0.05 -13.69
CA GLU A 3 -6.83 1.40 -14.27
C GLU A 3 -7.25 2.44 -13.21
N GLN A 4 -8.08 2.06 -12.25
CA GLN A 4 -8.46 2.94 -11.13
C GLN A 4 -7.25 3.21 -10.22
N PHE A 5 -6.43 2.20 -9.94
CA PHE A 5 -5.22 2.38 -9.15
C PHE A 5 -4.21 3.28 -9.88
N ARG A 6 -4.07 3.12 -11.21
CA ARG A 6 -3.27 4.02 -12.05
C ARG A 6 -3.74 5.47 -11.98
N GLN A 7 -5.05 5.70 -11.97
CA GLN A 7 -5.59 7.04 -11.77
C GLN A 7 -5.18 7.62 -10.41
N LEU A 8 -5.22 6.81 -9.34
CA LEU A 8 -4.83 7.25 -8.00
C LEU A 8 -3.35 7.60 -7.91
N ILE A 9 -2.45 6.75 -8.43
CA ILE A 9 -1.00 6.99 -8.31
C ILE A 9 -0.50 8.19 -9.12
N ASN A 10 -1.31 8.72 -10.04
CA ASN A 10 -1.02 9.93 -10.82
C ASN A 10 -1.69 11.20 -10.24
N LEU A 11 -2.30 11.12 -9.06
CA LEU A 11 -2.81 12.31 -8.38
C LEU A 11 -1.63 13.19 -7.90
N PRO A 12 -1.79 14.53 -7.89
CA PRO A 12 -0.74 15.43 -7.44
C PRO A 12 -0.47 15.32 -5.94
N GLU A 13 -1.51 15.06 -5.15
CA GLU A 13 -1.44 14.93 -3.70
C GLU A 13 -2.47 13.94 -3.18
N GLY A 14 -2.28 13.48 -1.95
CA GLY A 14 -3.18 12.53 -1.30
C GLY A 14 -2.44 11.40 -0.62
N ILE A 15 -3.16 10.63 0.19
CA ILE A 15 -2.66 9.40 0.81
C ILE A 15 -3.27 8.17 0.13
N ILE A 16 -2.40 7.30 -0.37
CA ILE A 16 -2.75 5.97 -0.88
C ILE A 16 -2.27 4.93 0.13
N LEU A 17 -3.21 4.17 0.69
CA LEU A 17 -2.91 3.13 1.68
C LEU A 17 -3.01 1.75 1.04
N VAL A 18 -1.96 0.95 1.15
CA VAL A 18 -2.01 -0.48 0.81
C VAL A 18 -2.11 -1.30 2.09
N THR A 19 -3.15 -2.10 2.22
CA THR A 19 -3.42 -2.88 3.44
C THR A 19 -3.42 -4.37 3.19
N GLY A 20 -3.19 -5.12 4.25
CA GLY A 20 -3.16 -6.58 4.21
C GLY A 20 -2.18 -7.17 5.22
N PRO A 21 -2.27 -8.48 5.48
CA PRO A 21 -1.37 -9.18 6.41
C PRO A 21 0.08 -9.18 5.90
N THR A 22 1.00 -9.65 6.73
CA THR A 22 2.39 -9.94 6.29
C THR A 22 2.37 -10.95 5.13
N GLY A 23 3.23 -10.75 4.14
CA GLY A 23 3.30 -11.63 2.96
C GLY A 23 2.17 -11.43 1.94
N SER A 24 1.34 -10.38 2.08
CA SER A 24 0.32 -10.03 1.08
C SER A 24 0.87 -9.28 -0.15
N GLY A 25 2.16 -8.97 -0.20
CA GLY A 25 2.80 -8.28 -1.32
C GLY A 25 2.65 -6.75 -1.34
N LYS A 26 2.36 -6.11 -0.19
CA LYS A 26 2.20 -4.65 -0.08
C LYS A 26 3.42 -3.88 -0.61
N THR A 27 4.62 -4.24 -0.14
CA THR A 27 5.87 -3.60 -0.57
C THR A 27 6.08 -3.74 -2.07
N THR A 28 5.82 -4.93 -2.62
CA THR A 28 5.91 -5.18 -4.07
C THR A 28 4.99 -4.25 -4.86
N THR A 29 3.74 -4.07 -4.41
CA THR A 29 2.79 -3.16 -5.06
C THR A 29 3.22 -1.71 -4.93
N LEU A 30 3.66 -1.27 -3.75
CA LEU A 30 4.14 0.10 -3.54
C LEU A 30 5.37 0.42 -4.38
N TYR A 31 6.36 -0.47 -4.41
CA TYR A 31 7.55 -0.33 -5.24
C TYR A 31 7.19 -0.27 -6.72
N SER A 32 6.26 -1.13 -7.17
CA SER A 32 5.78 -1.10 -8.56
C SER A 32 5.10 0.24 -8.89
N ALA A 33 4.28 0.76 -7.98
CA ALA A 33 3.59 2.04 -8.16
C ALA A 33 4.56 3.22 -8.28
N ILE A 34 5.52 3.35 -7.35
CA ILE A 34 6.48 4.44 -7.39
C ILE A 34 7.45 4.33 -8.58
N CYS A 35 7.80 3.12 -9.01
CA CYS A 35 8.57 2.92 -10.23
C CYS A 35 7.78 3.24 -11.50
N GLU A 36 6.46 3.05 -11.51
CA GLU A 36 5.60 3.37 -12.66
C GLU A 36 5.49 4.88 -12.90
N ILE A 37 5.51 5.69 -11.84
CA ILE A 37 5.41 7.16 -11.92
C ILE A 37 6.78 7.87 -11.92
N LEU A 38 7.87 7.15 -11.67
CA LEU A 38 9.23 7.70 -11.66
C LEU A 38 9.59 8.26 -13.03
N ASN A 39 9.97 9.53 -13.06
CA ASN A 39 10.53 10.21 -14.22
C ASN A 39 11.67 11.15 -13.77
N GLU A 40 12.30 11.86 -14.71
CA GLU A 40 13.46 12.72 -14.42
C GLU A 40 13.14 13.96 -13.57
N GLU A 41 11.87 14.36 -13.52
CA GLU A 41 11.40 15.57 -12.82
C GLU A 41 10.84 15.26 -11.43
N THR A 42 10.40 14.01 -11.18
CA THR A 42 9.79 13.62 -9.90
C THR A 42 10.84 13.18 -8.87
N ASN A 43 10.92 13.90 -7.75
CA ASN A 43 11.69 13.54 -6.58
C ASN A 43 10.91 12.56 -5.68
N ILE A 44 11.30 11.29 -5.71
CA ILE A 44 10.69 10.23 -4.88
C ILE A 44 11.61 9.85 -3.73
N MET A 45 11.08 9.90 -2.50
CA MET A 45 11.81 9.51 -1.29
C MET A 45 11.04 8.51 -0.44
N THR A 46 11.75 7.58 0.21
CA THR A 46 11.13 6.55 1.06
C THR A 46 11.76 6.48 2.46
N ILE A 47 10.98 6.06 3.45
CA ILE A 47 11.43 5.67 4.79
C ILE A 47 10.90 4.27 5.12
N GLU A 48 11.79 3.31 5.38
CA GLU A 48 11.47 1.87 5.40
C GLU A 48 12.16 1.11 6.55
N ASP A 49 11.59 -0.01 7.01
CA ASP A 49 12.13 -0.84 8.10
C ASP A 49 12.03 -2.35 7.81
N PRO A 50 13.07 -2.99 7.23
CA PRO A 50 14.19 -2.41 6.51
C PRO A 50 13.85 -2.12 5.03
N ILE A 51 14.81 -1.54 4.30
CA ILE A 51 14.75 -1.49 2.83
C ILE A 51 14.86 -2.93 2.28
N GLU A 52 13.86 -3.38 1.51
CA GLU A 52 13.85 -4.74 0.94
C GLU A 52 14.89 -4.91 -0.17
N TYR A 53 14.93 -3.97 -1.10
CA TYR A 53 15.94 -3.90 -2.16
C TYR A 53 16.05 -2.47 -2.69
N ARG A 54 17.18 -2.18 -3.35
CA ARG A 54 17.45 -0.83 -3.87
C ARG A 54 16.72 -0.56 -5.17
N LEU A 55 15.99 0.54 -5.20
CA LEU A 55 15.37 1.10 -6.39
C LEU A 55 16.28 2.19 -6.97
N ARG A 56 16.58 2.07 -8.26
CA ARG A 56 17.40 3.08 -8.96
C ARG A 56 16.59 4.36 -9.13
N GLY A 57 17.20 5.51 -8.83
CA GLY A 57 16.57 6.82 -9.00
C GLY A 57 15.65 7.24 -7.84
N ILE A 58 15.56 6.43 -6.77
CA ILE A 58 14.71 6.72 -5.62
C ILE A 58 15.58 6.82 -4.37
N ALA A 59 15.40 7.88 -3.58
CA ALA A 59 16.14 8.06 -2.34
C ALA A 59 15.49 7.26 -1.21
N GLN A 60 16.09 6.12 -0.85
CA GLN A 60 15.55 5.24 0.19
C GLN A 60 16.29 5.40 1.52
N ILE A 61 15.55 5.71 2.58
CA ILE A 61 16.05 5.85 3.95
C ILE A 61 15.60 4.62 4.75
N GLY A 62 16.55 3.95 5.40
CA GLY A 62 16.23 2.90 6.37
C GLY A 62 16.07 3.47 7.77
N VAL A 63 15.05 3.02 8.49
CA VAL A 63 14.88 3.26 9.94
C VAL A 63 16.12 2.73 10.68
N LYS A 64 16.65 3.51 11.62
CA LYS A 64 17.81 3.17 12.44
C LYS A 64 17.54 3.50 13.91
N PRO A 65 16.95 2.56 14.68
CA PRO A 65 16.57 2.81 16.06
C PRO A 65 17.75 3.18 16.97
N LYS A 66 18.95 2.64 16.70
CA LYS A 66 20.18 2.93 17.47
C LYS A 66 20.60 4.39 17.47
N ILE A 67 20.13 5.18 16.50
CA ILE A 67 20.41 6.62 16.39
C ILE A 67 19.13 7.45 16.42
N ASN A 68 18.01 6.87 16.90
CA ASN A 68 16.69 7.49 16.95
C ASN A 68 16.14 7.98 15.59
N LEU A 69 16.58 7.37 14.48
CA LEU A 69 15.98 7.61 13.17
C LEU A 69 14.75 6.70 13.01
N THR A 70 13.60 7.14 13.53
CA THR A 70 12.29 6.47 13.44
C THR A 70 11.55 6.82 12.14
N PHE A 71 10.38 6.21 11.89
CA PHE A 71 9.50 6.62 10.77
C PHE A 71 9.15 8.11 10.83
N ALA A 72 8.65 8.59 11.96
CA ALA A 72 8.31 10.01 12.14
C ALA A 72 9.53 10.93 11.95
N ALA A 73 10.70 10.58 12.49
CA ALA A 73 11.92 11.38 12.33
C ALA A 73 12.43 11.39 10.87
N GLY A 74 12.39 10.23 10.21
CA GLY A 74 12.75 10.09 8.80
C GLY A 74 11.81 10.87 7.89
N LEU A 75 10.49 10.76 8.11
CA LEU A 75 9.47 11.46 7.35
C LEU A 75 9.60 12.99 7.48
N ARG A 76 9.83 13.51 8.69
CA ARG A 76 10.13 14.95 8.87
C ARG A 76 11.38 15.40 8.12
N THR A 77 12.37 14.51 7.98
CA THR A 77 13.59 14.81 7.25
C THR A 77 13.34 14.85 5.75
N ILE A 78 12.57 13.90 5.23
CA ILE A 78 12.13 13.85 3.83
C ILE A 78 11.40 15.15 3.45
N LEU A 79 10.50 15.66 4.30
CA LEU A 79 9.77 16.91 4.02
C LEU A 79 10.64 18.17 3.88
N ARG A 80 11.93 18.11 4.23
CA ARG A 80 12.90 19.20 4.01
C ARG A 80 13.80 18.96 2.80
N GLN A 81 13.48 17.99 1.97
CA GLN A 81 14.27 17.57 0.80
C GLN A 81 13.52 17.81 -0.50
N ASP A 82 12.50 18.68 -0.49
CA ASP A 82 11.69 19.04 -1.66
C ASP A 82 11.12 17.81 -2.40
N PRO A 83 10.49 16.83 -1.70
CA PRO A 83 9.95 15.64 -2.34
C PRO A 83 8.66 15.97 -3.11
N ASP A 84 8.39 15.25 -4.19
CA ASP A 84 7.06 15.25 -4.82
C ASP A 84 6.23 14.07 -4.29
N VAL A 85 6.88 12.90 -4.18
CA VAL A 85 6.26 11.64 -3.76
C VAL A 85 7.01 11.07 -2.57
N ILE A 86 6.25 10.67 -1.55
CA ILE A 86 6.79 10.11 -0.31
C ILE A 86 6.24 8.71 -0.11
N MET A 87 7.10 7.74 0.18
CA MET A 87 6.68 6.42 0.64
C MET A 87 7.09 6.19 2.09
N VAL A 88 6.11 5.97 2.96
CA VAL A 88 6.31 5.59 4.36
C VAL A 88 6.02 4.10 4.48
N GLY A 89 7.02 3.28 4.81
CA GLY A 89 6.91 1.82 4.81
C GLY A 89 5.66 1.32 5.52
N GLU A 90 5.31 1.95 6.65
CA GLU A 90 4.05 1.72 7.35
C GLU A 90 3.71 2.86 8.33
N ILE A 91 2.43 2.98 8.65
CA ILE A 91 1.93 3.83 9.73
C ILE A 91 1.58 2.95 10.93
N ARG A 92 2.40 3.00 11.98
CA ARG A 92 2.17 2.23 13.23
C ARG A 92 1.60 3.06 14.37
N ASP A 93 1.81 4.37 14.33
CA ASP A 93 1.51 5.30 15.41
C ASP A 93 0.89 6.59 14.88
N LYS A 94 0.27 7.33 15.82
CA LYS A 94 -0.39 8.60 15.53
C LYS A 94 0.59 9.65 14.99
N GLU A 95 1.79 9.71 15.53
CA GLU A 95 2.78 10.72 15.14
C GLU A 95 3.13 10.60 13.66
N THR A 96 3.40 9.38 13.18
CA THR A 96 3.69 9.11 11.77
C THR A 96 2.47 9.41 10.90
N ALA A 97 1.26 9.04 11.35
CA ALA A 97 0.02 9.34 10.66
C ALA A 97 -0.24 10.85 10.51
N ASP A 98 -0.07 11.61 11.59
CA ASP A 98 -0.24 13.08 11.61
C ASP A 98 0.70 13.73 10.59
N ILE A 99 1.97 13.33 10.55
CA ILE A 99 2.93 13.90 9.60
C ILE A 99 2.59 13.50 8.15
N ALA A 100 2.15 12.27 7.89
CA ALA A 100 1.73 11.83 6.56
C ALA A 100 0.51 12.62 6.05
N ILE A 101 -0.44 12.92 6.94
CA ILE A 101 -1.60 13.77 6.66
C ILE A 101 -1.17 15.20 6.36
N GLN A 102 -0.28 15.78 7.17
CA GLN A 102 0.24 17.12 6.90
C GLN A 102 0.98 17.17 5.56
N ALA A 103 1.81 16.17 5.25
CA ALA A 103 2.48 16.07 3.95
C ALA A 103 1.47 16.07 2.80
N SER A 104 0.42 15.26 2.91
CA SER A 104 -0.64 15.21 1.90
C SER A 104 -1.42 16.51 1.76
N LEU A 105 -1.62 17.28 2.83
CA LEU A 105 -2.31 18.58 2.80
C LEU A 105 -1.43 19.69 2.21
N THR A 106 -0.13 19.47 2.09
CA THR A 106 0.83 20.44 1.56
C THR A 106 1.33 20.06 0.17
N GLY A 107 0.54 19.35 -0.64
CA GLY A 107 0.89 19.09 -2.04
C GLY A 107 1.65 17.80 -2.34
N HIS A 108 1.79 16.87 -1.39
CA HIS A 108 2.56 15.64 -1.62
C HIS A 108 1.67 14.43 -1.84
N LEU A 109 2.08 13.55 -2.76
CA LEU A 109 1.51 12.21 -2.87
C LEU A 109 2.23 11.26 -1.90
N VAL A 110 1.48 10.69 -0.96
CA VAL A 110 2.00 9.84 0.12
C VAL A 110 1.50 8.40 -0.04
N PHE A 111 2.43 7.48 -0.17
CA PHE A 111 2.18 6.05 -0.12
C PHE A 111 2.48 5.50 1.27
N SER A 112 1.59 4.67 1.81
CA SER A 112 1.93 3.92 3.03
C SER A 112 1.19 2.59 3.14
N THR A 113 1.53 1.82 4.18
CA THR A 113 0.84 0.58 4.51
C THR A 113 0.20 0.61 5.89
N LEU A 114 -0.89 -0.17 6.01
CA LEU A 114 -1.51 -0.51 7.28
C LEU A 114 -1.77 -2.01 7.36
N HIS A 115 -1.76 -2.54 8.58
CA HIS A 115 -2.07 -3.94 8.84
C HIS A 115 -3.55 -4.15 9.17
N THR A 116 -4.43 -3.92 8.18
CA THR A 116 -5.86 -4.23 8.26
C THR A 116 -6.26 -5.37 7.33
N ASN A 117 -7.40 -6.00 7.60
CA ASN A 117 -7.89 -7.16 6.82
C ASN A 117 -8.66 -6.80 5.56
N ASP A 118 -9.16 -5.57 5.48
CA ASP A 118 -9.93 -5.00 4.40
C ASP A 118 -9.68 -3.47 4.30
N ALA A 119 -10.20 -2.86 3.23
CA ALA A 119 -9.97 -1.46 2.91
C ALA A 119 -10.73 -0.51 3.86
N PRO A 120 -12.04 -0.70 4.15
CA PRO A 120 -12.76 0.19 5.08
C PRO A 120 -12.13 0.24 6.48
N SER A 121 -11.64 -0.89 7.00
CA SER A 121 -11.00 -0.97 8.31
C SER A 121 -9.75 -0.09 8.42
N ALA A 122 -9.12 0.31 7.30
CA ALA A 122 -8.00 1.25 7.31
C ALA A 122 -8.39 2.61 7.87
N VAL A 123 -9.61 3.09 7.52
CA VAL A 123 -10.14 4.36 8.01
C VAL A 123 -10.40 4.27 9.52
N THR A 124 -11.10 3.22 9.95
CA THR A 124 -11.33 2.97 11.39
C THR A 124 -10.03 2.88 12.16
N ARG A 125 -9.01 2.20 11.60
CA ARG A 125 -7.71 2.07 12.23
C ARG A 125 -7.03 3.43 12.46
N LEU A 126 -7.12 4.36 11.51
CA LEU A 126 -6.57 5.70 11.66
C LEU A 126 -7.36 6.52 12.69
N VAL A 127 -8.69 6.39 12.71
CA VAL A 127 -9.53 7.01 13.76
C VAL A 127 -9.17 6.47 15.15
N ASP A 128 -8.97 5.16 15.29
CA ASP A 128 -8.55 4.51 16.54
C ASP A 128 -7.15 4.95 16.99
N MET A 129 -6.27 5.34 16.05
CA MET A 129 -4.98 5.96 16.37
C MET A 129 -5.12 7.41 16.87
N GLY A 130 -6.31 8.00 16.79
CA GLY A 130 -6.60 9.37 17.22
C GLY A 130 -6.52 10.39 16.09
N ILE A 131 -6.64 9.97 14.82
CA ILE A 131 -6.77 10.87 13.68
C ILE A 131 -8.22 11.34 13.54
N GLU A 132 -8.39 12.66 13.38
CA GLU A 132 -9.70 13.26 13.20
C GLU A 132 -10.35 12.82 11.87
N PRO A 133 -11.61 12.34 11.86
CA PRO A 133 -12.25 11.84 10.65
C PRO A 133 -12.29 12.82 9.48
N TYR A 134 -12.41 14.13 9.75
CA TYR A 134 -12.45 15.13 8.68
C TYR A 134 -11.11 15.21 7.92
N LEU A 135 -9.98 15.01 8.59
CA LEU A 135 -8.66 14.97 7.95
C LEU A 135 -8.55 13.76 7.01
N LEU A 136 -9.09 12.61 7.41
CA LEU A 136 -9.09 11.42 6.56
C LEU A 136 -9.93 11.64 5.30
N SER A 137 -11.09 12.28 5.45
CA SER A 137 -11.97 12.58 4.32
C SER A 137 -11.34 13.52 3.27
N SER A 138 -10.41 14.38 3.70
CA SER A 138 -9.74 15.33 2.80
C SER A 138 -8.40 14.82 2.26
N THR A 139 -7.76 13.83 2.89
CA THR A 139 -6.40 13.39 2.53
C THR A 139 -6.33 11.99 1.95
N VAL A 140 -7.15 11.03 2.40
CA VAL A 140 -7.06 9.65 1.91
C VAL A 140 -7.80 9.52 0.59
N VAL A 141 -7.03 9.41 -0.50
CA VAL A 141 -7.58 9.32 -1.88
C VAL A 141 -7.88 7.88 -2.29
N GLY A 142 -7.28 6.89 -1.63
CA GLY A 142 -7.60 5.49 -1.90
C GLY A 142 -7.00 4.49 -0.92
N VAL A 143 -7.69 3.36 -0.76
CA VAL A 143 -7.22 2.22 0.04
C VAL A 143 -7.30 0.92 -0.76
N LEU A 144 -6.17 0.24 -0.92
CA LEU A 144 -6.05 -1.04 -1.60
C LEU A 144 -5.83 -2.16 -0.57
N ALA A 145 -6.83 -3.00 -0.35
CA ALA A 145 -6.66 -4.22 0.44
C ALA A 145 -6.18 -5.39 -0.42
N GLN A 146 -5.06 -6.01 -0.02
CA GLN A 146 -4.37 -7.00 -0.83
C GLN A 146 -4.19 -8.34 -0.09
N ARG A 147 -4.34 -9.43 -0.85
CA ARG A 147 -3.97 -10.80 -0.47
C ARG A 147 -3.33 -11.50 -1.66
N LEU A 148 -2.41 -12.42 -1.40
CA LEU A 148 -1.85 -13.29 -2.43
C LEU A 148 -2.50 -14.68 -2.35
N VAL A 149 -2.84 -15.21 -3.51
CA VAL A 149 -3.32 -16.58 -3.67
C VAL A 149 -2.34 -17.35 -4.53
N ARG A 150 -2.16 -18.64 -4.24
CA ARG A 150 -1.32 -19.52 -5.05
C ARG A 150 -1.96 -19.71 -6.42
N ARG A 151 -1.15 -19.68 -7.48
CA ARG A 151 -1.58 -20.09 -8.82
C ARG A 151 -1.52 -21.60 -8.95
N ILE A 152 -2.50 -22.18 -9.65
CA ILE A 152 -2.50 -23.60 -9.96
C ILE A 152 -1.39 -23.88 -10.98
N CYS A 153 -0.57 -24.89 -10.72
CA CYS A 153 0.50 -25.29 -11.63
C CYS A 153 -0.09 -25.74 -12.99
N PRO A 154 0.34 -25.17 -14.12
CA PRO A 154 -0.23 -25.51 -15.42
C PRO A 154 0.06 -26.95 -15.84
N SER A 155 1.13 -27.57 -15.32
CA SER A 155 1.57 -28.93 -15.68
C SER A 155 0.86 -30.04 -14.91
N CYS A 156 0.31 -29.77 -13.73
CA CYS A 156 -0.35 -30.79 -12.89
C CYS A 156 -1.76 -30.41 -12.44
N LYS A 157 -2.37 -29.39 -13.05
CA LYS A 157 -3.78 -29.04 -12.77
C LYS A 157 -4.72 -30.16 -13.20
N GLU A 158 -5.73 -30.41 -12.39
CA GLU A 158 -6.81 -31.35 -12.69
C GLU A 158 -8.14 -30.60 -12.79
N SER A 159 -8.91 -30.86 -13.84
CA SER A 159 -10.28 -30.34 -13.98
C SER A 159 -11.26 -31.20 -13.17
N TYR A 160 -12.24 -30.56 -12.52
CA TYR A 160 -13.34 -31.24 -11.85
C TYR A 160 -14.64 -30.43 -11.97
N THR A 161 -15.77 -31.10 -11.82
CA THR A 161 -17.07 -30.42 -11.73
C THR A 161 -17.29 -29.95 -10.28
N PRO A 162 -17.42 -28.64 -10.02
CA PRO A 162 -17.64 -28.14 -8.68
C PRO A 162 -19.00 -28.56 -8.13
N THR A 163 -19.06 -28.82 -6.83
CA THR A 163 -20.32 -29.01 -6.11
C THR A 163 -21.10 -27.70 -6.02
N GLU A 164 -22.43 -27.77 -5.86
CA GLU A 164 -23.25 -26.58 -5.67
C GLU A 164 -22.79 -25.73 -4.47
N LYS A 165 -22.33 -26.39 -3.40
CA LYS A 165 -21.79 -25.73 -2.21
C LYS A 165 -20.53 -24.92 -2.52
N GLU A 166 -19.62 -25.44 -3.34
CA GLU A 166 -18.44 -24.71 -3.78
C GLU A 166 -18.83 -23.47 -4.60
N ILE A 167 -19.68 -23.62 -5.61
CA ILE A 167 -20.15 -22.49 -6.44
C ILE A 167 -20.79 -21.39 -5.56
N GLN A 168 -21.67 -21.78 -4.63
CA GLN A 168 -22.34 -20.85 -3.72
C GLN A 168 -21.34 -20.11 -2.82
N SER A 169 -20.30 -20.80 -2.32
CA SER A 169 -19.33 -20.21 -1.40
C SER A 169 -18.45 -19.11 -1.99
N VAL A 170 -18.20 -19.15 -3.31
CA VAL A 170 -17.33 -18.16 -4.00
C VAL A 170 -18.13 -17.13 -4.80
N ALA A 171 -19.46 -17.15 -4.71
CA ALA A 171 -20.36 -16.24 -5.42
C ALA A 171 -20.05 -16.13 -6.93
N LEU A 172 -19.58 -17.23 -7.53
CA LEU A 172 -19.27 -17.28 -8.96
C LEU A 172 -20.55 -17.55 -9.76
N PRO A 173 -20.66 -17.01 -10.99
CA PRO A 173 -21.66 -17.51 -11.94
C PRO A 173 -21.45 -19.01 -12.16
N LYS A 174 -22.51 -19.74 -12.52
CA LYS A 174 -22.44 -21.20 -12.75
C LYS A 174 -21.30 -21.50 -13.74
N VAL A 175 -20.38 -22.35 -13.31
CA VAL A 175 -19.23 -22.83 -14.07
C VAL A 175 -19.23 -24.34 -14.09
N ASP A 176 -19.12 -24.92 -15.28
CA ASP A 176 -19.18 -26.38 -15.48
C ASP A 176 -17.90 -27.09 -15.03
N GLN A 177 -16.78 -26.37 -15.00
CA GLN A 177 -15.46 -26.91 -14.65
C GLN A 177 -14.64 -25.90 -13.84
N LEU A 178 -14.02 -26.40 -12.77
CA LEU A 178 -12.94 -25.72 -12.05
C LEU A 178 -11.66 -26.55 -12.14
N TYR A 179 -10.54 -25.91 -11.81
CA TYR A 179 -9.24 -26.57 -11.74
C TYR A 179 -8.77 -26.62 -10.27
N ARG A 180 -8.07 -27.69 -9.91
CA ARG A 180 -7.33 -27.81 -8.65
C ARG A 180 -5.90 -28.27 -8.92
N GLY A 181 -4.98 -27.94 -8.02
CA GLY A 181 -3.65 -28.56 -8.03
C GLY A 181 -3.75 -30.00 -7.55
N LYS A 182 -2.96 -30.89 -8.16
CA LYS A 182 -2.72 -32.22 -7.62
C LYS A 182 -2.00 -32.16 -6.27
#